data_AF-A0A0B6ZPQ7-F1
#
_entry.id   AF-A0A0B6ZPQ7-F1
#
_cell.length_a   1.000
_cell.length_b   1.000
_cell.length_c   1.000
_cell.angle_alpha   90.00
_cell.angle_beta   90.00
_cell.angle_gamma   90.00
#
_symmetry.space_group_name_H-M   'P 1'
#
loop_
_entity.id
_entity.type
_entity.pdbx_description
1 polymer ?
#
loop_
_entity_poly.entity_id
_entity_poly.type
_entity_poly.pdbx_seq_one_letter_code
_entity_poly.pdbx_strand_id
1 'polypeptide(L)'
;PCLHFYNVVQTQKALGESFSELAQKSPELQEEFIYNCETQRTLVKNGEILLGALNFFTSSVNTLCNKTIEDTLLTVRNYESARLEYDAYRADYESLESGPREAATQMRLQDAKRKYEEHKIKFERLRGDVQIKLRFLDENRVKVMHKQLLLFHNAISAYFSGNASSLEATLKQFNIQLKRPNAE
;
A
#
# COMPACT_ATOMS: atom_id res chain seq x y z
N PRO A 1 -9.74 -2.18 3.21
CA PRO A 1 -9.09 -3.33 2.50
C PRO A 1 -9.08 -4.62 3.32
N CYS A 2 -8.73 -4.56 4.61
CA CYS A 2 -8.63 -5.76 5.46
C CYS A 2 -9.96 -6.22 6.11
N LEU A 3 -11.11 -5.66 5.69
CA LEU A 3 -12.41 -5.90 6.33
C LEU A 3 -12.84 -7.38 6.25
N HIS A 4 -12.59 -8.05 5.12
CA HIS A 4 -12.93 -9.47 4.97
C HIS A 4 -12.22 -10.34 5.99
N PHE A 5 -10.89 -10.19 6.12
CA PHE A 5 -10.13 -10.98 7.07
C PHE A 5 -10.45 -10.61 8.52
N TYR A 6 -10.68 -9.33 8.80
CA TYR A 6 -11.19 -8.89 10.11
C TYR A 6 -12.50 -9.62 10.47
N ASN A 7 -13.48 -9.67 9.56
CA ASN A 7 -14.75 -10.35 9.79
C ASN A 7 -14.57 -11.86 10.03
N VAL A 8 -13.65 -12.50 9.31
CA VAL A 8 -13.28 -13.91 9.56
C VAL A 8 -12.76 -14.08 10.99
N VAL A 9 -11.82 -13.22 11.43
CA VAL A 9 -11.26 -13.29 12.80
C VAL A 9 -12.34 -13.04 13.86
N GLN A 10 -13.27 -12.10 13.64
CA GLN A 10 -14.38 -11.88 14.57
C GLN A 10 -15.33 -13.08 14.64
N THR A 11 -15.59 -13.72 13.50
CA THR A 11 -16.42 -14.93 13.45
C THR A 11 -15.75 -16.09 14.17
N GLN A 12 -14.45 -16.28 13.99
CA GLN A 12 -13.67 -17.30 14.72
C GLN A 12 -13.71 -17.06 16.23
N LYS A 13 -13.63 -15.79 16.66
CA LYS A 13 -13.75 -15.43 18.08
C LYS A 13 -15.11 -15.81 18.65
N ALA A 14 -16.21 -15.41 18.00
CA ALA A 14 -17.56 -15.75 18.44
C ALA A 14 -17.81 -17.27 18.45
N LEU A 15 -17.25 -17.98 17.46
CA LEU A 15 -17.34 -19.43 17.39
C LEU A 15 -16.56 -20.10 18.55
N GLY A 16 -15.38 -19.60 18.88
CA GLY A 16 -14.61 -20.09 20.04
C GLY A 16 -15.34 -19.87 21.37
N GLU A 17 -15.98 -18.71 21.55
CA GLU A 17 -16.83 -18.42 22.72
C GLU A 17 -18.02 -19.40 22.79
N SER A 18 -18.69 -19.63 21.66
CA SER A 18 -19.81 -20.58 21.57
C SER A 18 -19.40 -22.01 21.93
N PHE A 19 -18.25 -22.48 21.45
CA PHE A 19 -17.70 -23.79 21.84
C PHE A 19 -17.36 -23.86 23.33
N SER A 20 -16.81 -22.79 23.90
CA SER A 20 -16.53 -22.73 25.34
C SER A 20 -17.81 -22.84 26.18
N GLU A 21 -18.91 -22.24 25.75
CA GLU A 21 -20.20 -22.36 26.44
C GLU A 21 -20.80 -23.76 26.32
N LEU A 22 -20.75 -24.35 25.12
CA LEU A 22 -21.26 -25.70 24.87
C LEU A 22 -20.49 -26.75 25.68
N ALA A 23 -19.17 -26.60 25.82
CA ALA A 23 -18.35 -27.45 26.68
C ALA A 23 -18.84 -27.48 28.13
N GLN A 24 -19.35 -26.36 28.65
CA GLN A 24 -19.88 -26.27 30.02
C GLN A 24 -21.29 -26.87 30.15
N LYS A 25 -22.08 -26.81 29.08
CA LYS A 25 -23.49 -27.24 29.05
C LYS A 25 -23.67 -28.71 28.65
N SER A 26 -22.68 -29.31 27.99
CA SER A 26 -22.71 -30.69 27.51
C SER A 26 -21.47 -31.48 27.98
N PRO A 27 -21.47 -31.96 29.25
CA PRO A 27 -20.35 -32.73 29.82
C PRO A 27 -19.93 -33.94 28.98
N GLU A 28 -20.89 -34.58 28.31
CA GLU A 28 -20.67 -35.74 27.44
C GLU A 28 -19.90 -35.44 26.14
N LEU A 29 -19.79 -34.16 25.75
CA LEU A 29 -19.05 -33.68 24.58
C LEU A 29 -18.02 -32.60 24.95
N GLN A 30 -17.69 -32.49 26.24
CA GLN A 30 -16.90 -31.39 26.77
C GLN A 30 -15.53 -31.31 26.10
N GLU A 31 -14.86 -32.44 25.92
CA GLU A 31 -13.52 -32.48 25.33
C GLU A 31 -13.54 -32.01 23.87
N GLU A 32 -14.47 -32.51 23.07
CA GLU A 32 -14.64 -32.15 21.65
C GLU A 32 -14.88 -30.64 21.50
N PHE A 33 -15.72 -30.05 22.36
CA PHE A 33 -15.95 -28.62 22.35
C PHE A 33 -14.72 -27.82 22.80
N ILE A 34 -13.99 -28.28 23.82
CA ILE A 34 -12.74 -27.62 24.27
C ILE A 34 -11.69 -27.65 23.15
N TYR A 35 -11.49 -28.77 22.45
CA TYR A 35 -10.52 -28.86 21.35
C TYR A 35 -10.83 -27.87 20.22
N ASN A 36 -12.10 -27.76 19.85
CA ASN A 36 -12.54 -26.81 18.84
C ASN A 36 -12.39 -25.35 19.33
N CYS A 37 -12.73 -25.07 20.59
CA CYS A 37 -12.54 -23.77 21.22
C CYS A 37 -11.07 -23.31 21.16
N GLU A 38 -10.13 -24.17 21.56
CA GLU A 38 -8.69 -23.85 21.58
C GLU A 38 -8.11 -23.65 20.17
N THR A 39 -8.61 -24.40 19.19
CA THR A 39 -8.27 -24.19 17.78
C THR A 39 -8.72 -22.80 17.32
N GLN A 40 -9.97 -22.41 17.61
CA GLN A 40 -10.48 -21.07 17.25
C GLN A 40 -9.71 -19.96 17.96
N ARG A 41 -9.39 -20.11 19.25
CA ARG A 41 -8.58 -19.13 20.01
C ARG A 41 -7.19 -18.92 19.39
N THR A 42 -6.55 -20.00 18.96
CA THR A 42 -5.25 -19.94 18.30
C THR A 42 -5.33 -19.22 16.95
N LEU A 43 -6.33 -19.55 16.13
CA LEU A 43 -6.58 -18.89 14.85
C LEU A 43 -6.85 -17.39 15.02
N VAL A 44 -7.62 -17.00 16.04
CA VAL A 44 -7.89 -15.58 16.37
C VAL A 44 -6.59 -14.86 16.74
N LYS A 45 -5.81 -15.40 17.69
CA LYS A 45 -4.54 -14.81 18.13
C LYS A 45 -3.58 -14.56 16.95
N ASN A 46 -3.38 -15.58 16.11
CA ASN A 46 -2.50 -15.45 14.95
C ASN A 46 -3.11 -14.54 13.88
N GLY A 47 -4.44 -14.54 13.75
CA GLY A 47 -5.19 -13.69 12.83
C GLY A 47 -5.09 -12.20 13.17
N GLU A 48 -5.14 -11.84 14.45
CA GLU A 48 -4.94 -10.44 14.90
C GLU A 48 -3.55 -9.91 14.54
N ILE A 49 -2.50 -10.74 14.71
CA ILE A 49 -1.13 -10.39 14.31
C ILE A 49 -1.05 -10.17 12.79
N LEU A 50 -1.61 -11.09 12.00
CA LEU A 50 -1.64 -10.94 10.54
C LEU A 50 -2.43 -9.69 10.13
N LEU A 51 -3.57 -9.41 10.77
CA LEU A 51 -4.37 -8.23 10.48
C LEU A 51 -3.57 -6.93 10.72
N GLY A 52 -2.79 -6.87 11.81
CA GLY A 52 -1.86 -5.78 12.07
C GLY A 52 -0.85 -5.59 10.95
N ALA A 53 -0.24 -6.67 10.46
CA ALA A 53 0.70 -6.62 9.35
C ALA A 53 0.05 -6.17 8.02
N LEU A 54 -1.16 -6.66 7.71
CA LEU A 54 -1.92 -6.27 6.52
C LEU A 54 -2.31 -4.78 6.54
N ASN A 55 -2.71 -4.28 7.71
CA ASN A 55 -3.02 -2.86 7.90
C ASN A 55 -1.76 -2.00 7.74
N PHE A 56 -0.63 -2.43 8.31
CA PHE A 56 0.65 -1.74 8.16
C PHE A 56 1.12 -1.67 6.70
N PHE A 57 1.01 -2.79 5.96
CA PHE A 57 1.30 -2.86 4.54
C PHE A 57 0.41 -1.87 3.75
N THR A 58 -0.90 -1.94 3.97
CA THR A 58 -1.88 -1.09 3.28
C THR A 58 -1.60 0.39 3.52
N SER A 59 -1.34 0.78 4.77
CA SER A 59 -1.02 2.18 5.13
C SER A 59 0.27 2.67 4.48
N SER A 60 1.29 1.81 4.44
CA SER A 60 2.58 2.13 3.82
C SER A 60 2.45 2.33 2.31
N VAL A 61 1.73 1.44 1.62
CA VAL A 61 1.46 1.57 0.18
C VAL A 61 0.58 2.78 -0.11
N ASN A 62 -0.43 3.03 0.71
CA ASN A 62 -1.28 4.22 0.60
C ASN A 62 -0.47 5.53 0.72
N THR A 63 0.51 5.56 1.62
CA THR A 63 1.44 6.71 1.75
C THR A 63 2.29 6.88 0.49
N LEU A 64 2.86 5.79 -0.04
CA LEU A 64 3.64 5.84 -1.27
C LEU A 64 2.81 6.39 -2.44
N CYS A 65 1.60 5.86 -2.63
CA CYS A 65 0.73 6.28 -3.74
C CYS A 65 0.18 7.69 -3.56
N ASN A 66 -0.47 7.96 -2.43
CA ASN A 66 -1.28 9.18 -2.27
C ASN A 66 -0.52 10.36 -1.68
N LYS A 67 0.75 10.18 -1.28
CA LYS A 67 1.61 11.28 -0.83
C LYS A 67 2.86 11.39 -1.70
N THR A 68 3.66 10.34 -1.78
CA THR A 68 4.98 10.41 -2.45
C THR A 68 4.87 10.53 -3.96
N ILE A 69 4.04 9.70 -4.60
CA ILE A 69 3.79 9.80 -6.05
C ILE A 69 3.06 11.11 -6.36
N GLU A 70 2.05 11.48 -5.56
CA GLU A 70 1.28 12.71 -5.78
C GLU A 70 2.14 13.99 -5.72
N ASP A 71 3.09 14.07 -4.78
CA ASP A 71 4.06 15.19 -4.71
C ASP A 71 4.94 15.29 -5.98
N THR A 72 5.30 14.15 -6.57
CA THR A 72 6.03 14.13 -7.84
C THR A 72 5.14 14.56 -9.00
N LEU A 73 3.88 14.09 -9.03
CA LEU A 73 2.91 14.48 -10.06
C LEU A 73 2.61 15.97 -10.03
N LEU A 74 2.57 16.59 -8.84
CA LEU A 74 2.42 18.05 -8.73
C LEU A 74 3.54 18.80 -9.47
N THR A 75 4.79 18.37 -9.31
CA THR A 75 5.93 18.96 -10.03
C THR A 75 5.84 18.71 -11.54
N VAL A 76 5.39 17.53 -11.96
CA VAL A 76 5.14 17.23 -13.38
C VAL A 76 4.07 18.16 -13.96
N ARG A 77 2.95 18.38 -13.25
CA ARG A 77 1.89 19.31 -13.70
C ARG A 77 2.41 20.74 -13.84
N ASN A 78 3.23 21.21 -12.91
CA ASN A 78 3.84 22.54 -12.99
C ASN A 78 4.81 22.66 -14.18
N TYR A 79 5.60 21.62 -14.43
CA TYR A 79 6.47 21.53 -15.60
C TYR A 79 5.69 21.57 -16.92
N GLU A 80 4.61 20.77 -17.05
CA GLU A 80 3.78 20.77 -18.26
C GLU A 80 3.11 22.13 -18.49
N SER A 81 2.63 22.80 -17.42
CA SER A 81 2.10 24.16 -17.52
C SER A 81 3.17 25.15 -18.02
N ALA A 82 4.37 25.12 -17.46
CA ALA A 82 5.47 25.98 -17.89
C ALA A 82 5.93 25.69 -19.33
N ARG A 83 5.87 24.44 -19.76
CA ARG A 83 6.16 24.03 -21.14
C ARG A 83 5.16 24.64 -22.13
N LEU A 84 3.86 24.57 -21.82
CA LEU A 84 2.82 25.18 -22.65
C LEU A 84 2.99 26.70 -22.76
N GLU A 85 3.26 27.38 -21.65
CA GLU A 85 3.56 28.82 -21.65
C GLU A 85 4.80 29.13 -22.50
N TYR A 86 5.89 28.39 -22.32
CA TYR A 86 7.12 28.55 -23.10
C TYR A 86 6.89 28.37 -24.61
N ASP A 87 6.18 27.31 -25.02
CA ASP A 87 5.88 27.04 -26.43
C ASP A 87 5.01 28.15 -27.04
N ALA A 88 4.06 28.71 -26.29
CA ALA A 88 3.25 29.85 -26.73
C ALA A 88 4.11 31.12 -26.95
N TYR A 89 4.93 31.50 -25.97
CA TYR A 89 5.80 32.68 -26.09
C TYR A 89 6.90 32.52 -27.14
N ARG A 90 7.39 31.29 -27.37
CA ARG A 90 8.31 31.00 -28.47
C ARG A 90 7.65 31.26 -29.82
N ALA A 91 6.43 30.75 -30.03
CA ALA A 91 5.69 30.97 -31.27
C ALA A 91 5.39 32.46 -31.53
N ASP A 92 5.00 33.21 -30.48
CA ASP A 92 4.79 34.67 -30.59
C ASP A 92 6.07 35.42 -30.97
N TYR A 93 7.21 35.06 -30.35
CA TYR A 93 8.51 35.66 -30.66
C TYR A 93 8.95 35.36 -32.11
N GLU A 94 8.88 34.09 -32.54
CA GLU A 94 9.23 33.65 -33.90
C GLU A 94 8.34 34.31 -34.96
N SER A 95 7.04 34.48 -34.67
CA SER A 95 6.11 35.18 -35.57
C SER A 95 6.42 36.67 -35.70
N LEU A 96 6.86 37.34 -34.63
CA LEU A 96 7.24 38.76 -34.68
C LEU A 96 8.62 38.97 -35.32
N GLU A 97 9.55 38.04 -35.11
CA GLU A 97 10.90 38.09 -35.68
C GLU A 97 10.90 37.92 -37.20
N SER A 98 9.99 37.10 -37.73
CA SER A 98 9.79 36.87 -39.16
C SER A 98 8.96 37.95 -39.88
N GLY A 99 8.35 38.89 -39.13
CA GLY A 99 7.51 39.96 -39.67
C GLY A 99 8.26 41.24 -40.11
N PRO A 100 7.55 42.23 -40.69
CA PRO A 100 8.13 43.50 -41.15
C PRO A 100 8.72 44.34 -40.00
N ARG A 101 9.96 44.83 -40.17
CA ARG A 101 10.73 45.54 -39.12
C ARG A 101 10.46 47.06 -39.09
N GLU A 102 9.22 47.45 -38.82
CA GLU A 102 8.85 48.85 -38.58
C GLU A 102 9.30 49.33 -37.18
N ALA A 103 9.46 50.64 -36.97
CA ALA A 103 9.92 51.20 -35.70
C ALA A 103 9.01 50.84 -34.50
N ALA A 104 7.69 50.77 -34.71
CA ALA A 104 6.74 50.30 -33.70
C ALA A 104 6.85 48.79 -33.38
N THR A 105 7.37 48.00 -34.34
CA THR A 105 7.59 46.55 -34.20
C THR A 105 8.83 46.24 -33.36
N GLN A 106 9.84 47.14 -33.33
CA GLN A 106 11.07 46.92 -32.55
C GLN A 106 10.83 46.85 -31.04
N MET A 107 9.99 47.73 -30.47
CA MET A 107 9.66 47.67 -29.03
C MET A 107 8.92 46.38 -28.68
N ARG A 108 7.93 45.97 -29.50
CA ARG A 108 7.17 44.73 -29.29
C ARG A 108 8.06 43.49 -29.40
N LEU A 109 9.02 43.50 -30.30
CA LEU A 109 10.00 42.42 -30.46
C LEU A 109 10.92 42.30 -29.23
N GLN A 110 11.37 43.42 -28.65
CA GLN A 110 12.14 43.39 -27.41
C GLN A 110 11.35 42.81 -26.25
N ASP A 111 10.08 43.22 -26.10
CA ASP A 111 9.20 42.68 -25.07
C ASP A 111 8.90 41.19 -25.27
N ALA A 112 8.64 40.76 -26.50
CA ALA A 112 8.43 39.34 -26.84
C ALA A 112 9.68 38.51 -26.53
N LYS A 113 10.87 39.01 -26.89
CA LYS A 113 12.15 38.37 -26.58
C LYS A 113 12.35 38.20 -25.08
N ARG A 114 12.07 39.25 -24.30
CA ARG A 114 12.18 39.20 -22.83
C ARG A 114 11.28 38.11 -22.25
N LYS A 115 9.99 38.10 -22.63
CA LYS A 115 9.04 37.08 -22.15
C LYS A 115 9.42 35.67 -22.56
N TYR A 116 9.88 35.49 -23.81
CA TYR A 116 10.40 34.21 -24.28
C TYR A 116 11.54 33.69 -23.39
N GLU A 117 12.55 34.51 -23.11
CA GLU A 117 13.68 34.11 -22.27
C GLU A 117 13.26 33.84 -20.80
N GLU A 118 12.37 34.66 -20.24
CA GLU A 118 11.83 34.45 -18.89
C GLU A 118 11.12 33.08 -18.77
N HIS A 119 10.24 32.75 -19.72
CA HIS A 119 9.52 31.48 -19.73
C HIS A 119 10.43 30.28 -20.09
N LYS A 120 11.45 30.48 -20.92
CA LYS A 120 12.48 29.47 -21.20
C LYS A 120 13.24 29.07 -19.95
N ILE A 121 13.71 30.05 -19.16
CA ILE A 121 14.42 29.80 -17.88
C ILE A 121 13.51 29.03 -16.91
N LYS A 122 12.24 29.43 -16.78
CA LYS A 122 11.25 28.74 -15.93
C LYS A 122 11.04 27.28 -16.38
N PHE A 123 10.86 27.06 -17.67
CA PHE A 123 10.69 25.73 -18.26
C PHE A 123 11.92 24.84 -18.03
N GLU A 124 13.12 25.33 -18.34
CA GLU A 124 14.37 24.57 -18.18
C GLU A 124 14.63 24.21 -16.72
N ARG A 125 14.36 25.13 -15.79
CA ARG A 125 14.44 24.86 -14.36
C ARG A 125 13.50 23.73 -13.94
N LEU A 126 12.21 23.84 -14.29
CA LEU A 126 11.21 22.83 -13.91
C LEU A 126 11.47 21.47 -14.57
N ARG A 127 12.06 21.46 -15.78
CA ARG A 127 12.52 20.23 -16.44
C ARG A 127 13.59 19.52 -15.59
N GLY A 128 14.55 20.28 -15.05
CA GLY A 128 15.55 19.76 -14.11
C GLY A 128 14.92 19.22 -12.82
N ASP A 129 13.99 19.97 -12.23
CA ASP A 129 13.29 19.57 -11.01
C ASP A 129 12.52 18.24 -11.20
N VAL A 130 11.81 18.07 -12.32
CA VAL A 130 11.13 16.82 -12.66
C VAL A 130 12.10 15.65 -12.79
N GLN A 131 13.23 15.82 -13.48
CA GLN A 131 14.23 14.75 -13.64
C GLN A 131 14.81 14.30 -12.29
N ILE A 132 15.03 15.22 -11.36
CA ILE A 132 15.53 14.90 -10.01
C ILE A 132 14.44 14.19 -9.21
N LYS A 133 13.22 14.74 -9.17
CA LYS A 133 12.11 14.13 -8.42
C LYS A 133 11.77 12.73 -8.91
N LEU A 134 11.75 12.49 -10.23
CA LEU A 134 11.48 11.15 -10.79
C LEU A 134 12.54 10.13 -10.38
N ARG A 135 13.83 10.51 -10.35
CA ARG A 135 14.89 9.63 -9.84
C ARG A 135 14.69 9.29 -8.36
N PHE A 136 14.46 10.30 -7.52
CA PHE A 136 14.21 10.07 -6.09
C PHE A 136 12.94 9.26 -5.84
N LEU A 137 11.90 9.48 -6.64
CA LEU A 137 10.68 8.68 -6.58
C LEU A 137 10.96 7.22 -6.91
N ASP A 138 11.72 6.92 -7.97
CA ASP A 138 12.03 5.55 -8.35
C ASP A 138 12.84 4.82 -7.27
N GLU A 139 13.89 5.47 -6.74
CA GLU A 139 14.68 4.95 -5.61
C GLU A 139 13.80 4.69 -4.38
N ASN A 140 12.95 5.65 -4.01
CA ASN A 140 12.05 5.52 -2.88
C ASN A 140 11.01 4.41 -3.09
N ARG A 141 10.38 4.35 -4.27
CA ARG A 141 9.38 3.35 -4.65
C ARG A 141 9.97 1.96 -4.52
N VAL A 142 11.14 1.71 -5.11
CA VAL A 142 11.81 0.40 -5.06
C VAL A 142 12.11 0.03 -3.61
N LYS A 143 12.68 0.95 -2.82
CA LYS A 143 13.01 0.70 -1.41
C LYS A 143 11.78 0.37 -0.56
N VAL A 144 10.70 1.15 -0.70
CA VAL A 144 9.46 0.93 0.06
C VAL A 144 8.80 -0.38 -0.39
N MET A 145 8.63 -0.60 -1.70
CA MET A 145 7.97 -1.80 -2.20
C MET A 145 8.75 -3.07 -1.86
N HIS A 146 10.08 -3.05 -1.96
CA HIS A 146 10.91 -4.19 -1.56
C HIS A 146 10.64 -4.59 -0.09
N LYS A 147 10.70 -3.62 0.83
CA LYS A 147 10.43 -3.85 2.24
C LYS A 147 9.00 -4.32 2.49
N GLN A 148 8.01 -3.65 1.89
CA GLN A 148 6.60 -3.90 2.16
C GLN A 148 6.14 -5.25 1.58
N LEU A 149 6.58 -5.62 0.38
CA LEU A 149 6.26 -6.92 -0.21
C LEU A 149 6.88 -8.07 0.61
N LEU A 150 8.11 -7.91 1.09
CA LEU A 150 8.75 -8.91 1.93
C LEU A 150 8.05 -9.07 3.29
N LEU A 151 7.72 -7.96 3.96
CA LEU A 151 6.99 -8.00 5.22
C LEU A 151 5.60 -8.62 5.06
N PHE A 152 4.90 -8.28 3.99
CA PHE A 152 3.60 -8.88 3.66
C PHE A 152 3.72 -10.39 3.48
N HIS A 153 4.67 -10.85 2.65
CA HIS A 153 4.90 -12.28 2.44
C HIS A 153 5.26 -13.00 3.75
N ASN A 154 6.19 -12.45 4.54
CA ASN A 154 6.61 -13.05 5.80
C ASN A 154 5.46 -13.16 6.81
N ALA A 155 4.59 -12.15 6.88
CA ALA A 155 3.42 -12.18 7.76
C ALA A 155 2.43 -13.28 7.35
N ILE A 156 2.17 -13.43 6.05
CA ILE A 156 1.32 -14.50 5.51
C ILE A 156 1.92 -15.88 5.82
N SER A 157 3.20 -16.08 5.51
CA SER A 157 3.91 -17.33 5.77
C SER A 157 3.91 -17.69 7.26
N ALA A 158 4.13 -16.70 8.14
CA ALA A 158 4.11 -16.89 9.59
C ALA A 158 2.73 -17.26 10.13
N TYR A 159 1.66 -16.67 9.58
CA TYR A 159 0.28 -17.03 9.95
C TYR A 159 -0.01 -18.50 9.67
N PHE A 160 0.27 -18.96 8.45
CA PHE A 160 -0.01 -20.35 8.07
C PHE A 160 0.91 -21.35 8.77
N SER A 161 2.22 -21.08 8.89
CA SER A 161 3.14 -22.00 9.57
C SER A 161 2.87 -22.09 11.08
N GLY A 162 2.54 -20.97 11.72
CA GLY A 162 2.12 -20.93 13.12
C GLY A 162 0.86 -21.76 13.36
N ASN A 163 -0.15 -21.59 12.51
CA ASN A 163 -1.39 -22.37 12.61
C ASN A 163 -1.20 -23.85 12.29
N ALA A 164 -0.38 -24.21 11.30
CA ALA A 164 -0.08 -25.60 10.97
C ALA A 164 0.60 -26.33 12.14
N SER A 165 1.53 -25.65 12.83
CA SER A 165 2.23 -26.21 14.00
C SER A 165 1.27 -26.47 15.16
N SER A 166 0.34 -25.55 15.41
CA SER A 166 -0.71 -25.73 16.41
C SER A 166 -1.68 -26.85 16.04
N LEU A 167 -2.07 -26.95 14.77
CA LEU A 167 -2.95 -28.02 14.29
C LEU A 167 -2.29 -29.40 14.42
N GLU A 168 -1.00 -29.53 14.10
CA GLU A 168 -0.26 -30.79 14.27
C GLU A 168 -0.19 -31.21 15.75
N ALA A 169 -0.03 -30.25 16.67
CA ALA A 169 -0.06 -30.52 18.10
C ALA A 169 -1.43 -31.05 18.55
N THR A 170 -2.52 -30.47 18.06
CA THR A 170 -3.89 -30.98 18.30
C THR A 170 -4.09 -32.37 17.69
N LEU A 171 -3.61 -32.63 16.47
CA LEU A 171 -3.67 -33.94 15.81
C LEU A 171 -2.93 -35.05 16.58
N LYS A 172 -1.80 -34.73 17.23
CA LYS A 172 -1.10 -35.68 18.10
C LYS A 172 -1.93 -36.07 19.32
N GLN A 173 -2.77 -35.17 19.85
CA GLN A 173 -3.69 -35.49 20.94
C GLN A 173 -4.78 -36.47 20.51
N PHE A 174 -5.31 -36.35 19.28
CA PHE A 174 -6.26 -37.34 18.73
C PHE A 174 -5.67 -38.76 18.65
N ASN A 175 -4.36 -38.87 18.37
CA ASN A 175 -3.68 -40.16 18.30
C ASN A 175 -3.35 -40.76 19.68
N ILE A 176 -3.52 -40.01 20.77
CA ILE A 176 -3.25 -40.43 22.14
C ILE A 176 -4.59 -40.50 22.89
N GLN A 177 -5.25 -41.66 22.77
CA GLN A 177 -6.42 -42.18 23.53
C GLN A 177 -7.80 -42.15 22.84
N LEU A 178 -8.14 -43.30 22.23
CA LEU A 178 -9.40 -43.99 22.55
C LEU A 178 -9.04 -45.24 23.38
N LYS A 179 -8.69 -45.06 24.66
CA LYS A 179 -8.85 -46.18 25.61
C LYS A 179 -10.34 -46.26 25.91
N ARG A 180 -11.01 -47.25 25.30
CA ARG A 180 -12.41 -47.57 25.55
C ARG A 180 -12.63 -47.73 27.06
N PRO A 181 -13.55 -46.99 27.70
CA PRO A 181 -14.08 -47.40 28.98
C PRO A 181 -14.89 -48.67 28.74
N ASN A 182 -14.57 -49.73 29.49
CA ASN A 182 -15.19 -51.05 29.51
C ASN A 182 -14.71 -52.03 28.43
N ALA A 183 -13.55 -52.65 28.70
CA ALA A 183 -13.41 -54.08 28.49
C ALA A 183 -13.64 -54.72 29.87
N GLU A 184 -14.82 -55.31 30.06
CA GLU A 184 -15.01 -56.38 31.05
C GLU A 184 -14.15 -57.59 30.67
#